data_AF-A0A846B8S8-F1
#
_entry.id   AF-A0A846B8S8-F1
#
_cell.length_a   1.000
_cell.length_b   1.000
_cell.length_c   1.000
_cell.angle_alpha   90.00
_cell.angle_beta   90.00
_cell.angle_gamma   90.00
#
_symmetry.space_group_name_H-M   'P 1'
#
loop_
_entity.id
_entity.type
_entity.pdbx_description
1 polymer ?
#
loop_
_entity_poly.entity_id
_entity_poly.type
_entity_poly.pdbx_seq_one_letter_code
_entity_poly.pdbx_strand_id
1 'polypeptide(L)'
;MIAIVDQGRQLTYQQLNAKANQLAHYLQKQGVGSEVLVGICLQRSPALIISLMAILKAGGAYVPLDPDYPVERLKLTSSPA
;
A
#
# COMPACT_ATOMS: atom_id res chain seq x y z
N MET A 1 -18.77 10.11 -9.86
CA MET A 1 -17.86 11.08 -9.21
C MET A 1 -16.41 10.62 -9.37
N ILE A 2 -15.50 11.55 -9.61
CA ILE A 2 -14.05 11.30 -9.76
C ILE A 2 -13.41 11.24 -8.37
N ALA A 3 -12.49 10.28 -8.18
CA ALA A 3 -11.74 10.10 -6.93
C ALA A 3 -10.27 10.53 -7.06
N ILE A 4 -9.63 10.23 -8.20
CA ILE A 4 -8.21 10.55 -8.44
C ILE A 4 -8.08 11.19 -9.81
N VAL A 5 -7.24 12.23 -9.90
CA VAL A 5 -6.75 12.81 -11.14
C VAL A 5 -5.22 12.84 -11.08
N ASP A 6 -4.57 12.26 -12.06
CA ASP A 6 -3.10 12.20 -12.15
C ASP A 6 -2.65 12.28 -13.61
N GLN A 7 -1.85 13.29 -13.96
CA GLN A 7 -1.31 13.49 -15.31
C GLN A 7 -2.33 13.31 -16.46
N GLY A 8 -3.55 13.86 -16.30
CA GLY A 8 -4.63 13.75 -17.29
C GLY A 8 -5.41 12.44 -17.27
N ARG A 9 -5.01 11.46 -16.45
CA ARG A 9 -5.79 10.25 -16.16
C ARG A 9 -6.73 10.50 -14.99
N GLN A 10 -7.92 9.92 -15.05
CA GLN A 10 -8.90 10.00 -13.98
C GLN A 10 -9.37 8.61 -13.58
N LEU A 11 -9.58 8.42 -12.28
CA LEU A 11 -10.28 7.26 -11.75
C LEU A 11 -11.55 7.70 -11.05
N THR A 12 -12.66 7.06 -11.38
CA THR A 12 -13.89 7.19 -10.61
C THR A 12 -13.75 6.46 -9.27
N TYR A 13 -14.59 6.81 -8.29
CA TYR A 13 -14.67 6.07 -7.02
C TYR A 13 -14.93 4.58 -7.25
N GLN A 14 -15.78 4.22 -8.22
CA GLN A 14 -16.08 2.84 -8.55
C GLN A 14 -14.84 2.10 -9.09
N GLN A 15 -14.09 2.73 -10.01
CA GLN A 15 -12.87 2.15 -10.57
C GLN A 15 -11.77 2.01 -9.52
N LEU A 16 -11.60 3.02 -8.66
CA LEU A 16 -10.66 2.99 -7.54
C LEU A 16 -10.99 1.84 -6.59
N ASN A 17 -12.25 1.75 -6.16
CA ASN A 17 -12.71 0.72 -5.24
C ASN A 17 -12.57 -0.68 -5.84
N ALA A 18 -12.91 -0.87 -7.12
CA ALA A 18 -12.75 -2.15 -7.80
C ALA A 18 -11.30 -2.61 -7.85
N LYS A 19 -10.36 -1.72 -8.22
CA LYS A 19 -8.92 -2.01 -8.23
C LYS A 19 -8.39 -2.32 -6.83
N ALA A 20 -8.80 -1.54 -5.82
CA ALA A 20 -8.42 -1.77 -4.44
C ALA A 20 -8.94 -3.11 -3.91
N ASN A 21 -10.18 -3.49 -4.24
CA ASN A 21 -10.74 -4.79 -3.85
C ASN A 21 -9.99 -5.97 -4.50
N GLN A 22 -9.65 -5.87 -5.79
CA GLN A 22 -8.86 -6.89 -6.48
C GLN A 22 -7.50 -7.10 -5.80
N LEU A 23 -6.80 -6.02 -5.48
CA LEU A 23 -5.53 -6.09 -4.78
C LEU A 23 -5.70 -6.59 -3.33
N ALA A 24 -6.75 -6.17 -2.62
CA ALA A 24 -7.04 -6.64 -1.27
C ALA A 24 -7.23 -8.17 -1.22
N HIS A 25 -7.98 -8.73 -2.17
CA HIS A 25 -8.15 -10.19 -2.27
C HIS A 25 -6.85 -10.92 -2.56
N TYR A 26 -5.97 -10.32 -3.38
CA TYR A 26 -4.63 -10.86 -3.57
C TYR A 26 -3.83 -10.83 -2.26
N LEU A 27 -3.79 -9.69 -1.57
CA LEU A 27 -3.08 -9.55 -0.29
C LEU A 27 -3.59 -10.52 0.78
N GLN A 28 -4.90 -10.73 0.86
CA GLN A 28 -5.51 -11.72 1.75
C GLN A 28 -5.03 -13.15 1.44
N LYS A 29 -4.94 -13.52 0.16
CA LYS A 29 -4.37 -14.82 -0.26
C LYS A 29 -2.89 -14.97 0.11
N GLN A 30 -2.17 -13.85 0.20
CA GLN A 30 -0.77 -13.81 0.68
C GLN A 30 -0.66 -13.78 2.22
N GLY A 31 -1.77 -13.84 2.95
CA GLY A 31 -1.79 -13.86 4.41
C GLY A 31 -1.89 -12.49 5.08
N VAL A 32 -2.13 -11.41 4.33
CA VAL A 32 -2.40 -10.10 4.92
C VAL A 32 -3.77 -10.11 5.59
N GLY A 33 -3.80 -9.73 6.87
CA GLY A 33 -5.00 -9.65 7.70
C GLY A 33 -4.72 -8.81 8.93
N SER A 34 -5.52 -9.01 9.99
CA SER A 34 -5.32 -8.32 11.27
C SER A 34 -3.89 -8.46 11.76
N GLU A 35 -3.34 -7.38 12.32
CA GLU A 35 -1.99 -7.31 12.90
C GLU A 35 -0.83 -7.48 11.88
N VAL A 36 -1.13 -7.61 10.58
CA VAL A 36 -0.10 -7.67 9.54
C VAL A 36 0.28 -6.28 9.06
N LEU A 37 1.58 -5.95 9.17
CA LEU A 37 2.19 -4.75 8.62
C LEU A 37 2.68 -4.99 7.19
N VAL A 38 2.25 -4.14 6.26
CA VAL A 38 2.64 -4.19 4.85
C VAL A 38 3.46 -2.95 4.50
N GLY A 39 4.74 -3.16 4.17
CA GLY A 39 5.61 -2.09 3.69
C GLY A 39 5.16 -1.55 2.33
N ILE A 40 5.08 -0.23 2.18
CA ILE A 40 4.80 0.45 0.91
C ILE A 40 5.99 1.34 0.54
N CYS A 41 6.56 1.11 -0.63
CA CYS A 41 7.64 1.92 -1.19
C CYS A 41 7.22 2.36 -2.60
N LEU A 42 6.37 3.39 -2.68
CA LEU A 42 5.82 3.90 -3.93
C LEU A 42 5.87 5.42 -3.94
N GLN A 43 6.29 5.98 -5.07
CA GLN A 43 6.16 7.39 -5.37
C GLN A 43 4.68 7.81 -5.50
N ARG A 44 4.40 9.10 -5.33
CA ARG A 44 3.04 9.65 -5.43
C ARG A 44 2.41 9.32 -6.78
N SER A 45 1.37 8.48 -6.75
CA SER A 45 0.69 7.97 -7.94
C SER A 45 -0.68 7.38 -7.57
N PRO A 46 -1.58 7.11 -8.53
CA PRO A 46 -2.81 6.37 -8.28
C PRO A 46 -2.55 4.98 -7.69
N ALA A 47 -1.42 4.35 -8.03
CA ALA A 47 -1.01 3.06 -7.49
C ALA A 47 -0.78 3.10 -5.97
N LEU A 48 -0.22 4.20 -5.45
CA LEU A 48 -0.07 4.41 -4.01
C LEU A 48 -1.44 4.38 -3.31
N ILE A 49 -2.42 5.15 -3.80
CA ILE A 49 -3.76 5.22 -3.19
C ILE A 49 -4.48 3.87 -3.29
N ILE A 50 -4.40 3.19 -4.45
CA ILE A 50 -4.95 1.85 -4.62
C ILE A 50 -4.36 0.88 -3.60
N SER A 51 -3.03 0.91 -3.40
CA SER A 51 -2.32 0.02 -2.49
C SER A 51 -2.68 0.26 -1.03
N LEU A 52 -2.76 1.53 -0.61
CA LEU A 52 -3.18 1.90 0.75
C LEU A 52 -4.60 1.40 1.04
N MET A 53 -5.55 1.65 0.14
CA MET A 53 -6.93 1.15 0.31
C MET A 53 -6.99 -0.37 0.31
N ALA A 54 -6.20 -1.04 -0.53
CA ALA A 54 -6.16 -2.49 -0.60
C ALA A 54 -5.65 -3.13 0.70
N ILE A 55 -4.61 -2.56 1.32
CA ILE A 55 -4.08 -3.04 2.60
C ILE A 55 -5.14 -2.92 3.71
N LEU A 56 -5.80 -1.76 3.80
CA LEU A 56 -6.87 -1.55 4.78
C LEU A 56 -8.05 -2.50 4.55
N LYS A 57 -8.43 -2.74 3.29
CA LYS A 57 -9.49 -3.69 2.91
C LYS A 57 -9.10 -5.15 3.16
N ALA A 58 -7.81 -5.48 3.08
CA ALA A 58 -7.31 -6.79 3.45
C ALA A 58 -7.34 -7.01 4.97
N GLY A 59 -7.43 -5.94 5.76
CA GLY A 59 -7.44 -5.96 7.23
C GLY A 59 -6.08 -5.70 7.87
N GLY A 60 -5.06 -5.39 7.06
CA GLY A 60 -3.71 -5.04 7.54
C GLY A 60 -3.52 -3.55 7.74
N ALA A 61 -2.32 -3.17 8.17
CA ALA A 61 -1.87 -1.79 8.27
C ALA A 61 -0.65 -1.55 7.38
N TYR A 62 -0.53 -0.35 6.82
CA TYR A 62 0.59 -0.02 5.94
C TYR A 62 1.72 0.65 6.72
N VAL A 63 2.95 0.39 6.30
CA VAL A 63 4.15 1.07 6.80
C VAL A 63 4.79 1.80 5.62
N PRO A 64 4.77 3.14 5.60
CA PRO A 64 5.44 3.89 4.54
C PRO A 64 6.94 3.69 4.67
N LEU A 65 7.55 3.18 3.61
CA LEU A 65 8.98 3.14 3.40
C LEU A 65 9.28 4.29 2.44
N ASP A 66 10.10 5.23 2.91
CA ASP A 66 10.51 6.34 2.08
C ASP A 66 11.42 5.82 0.95
N PRO A 67 10.99 5.91 -0.32
CA PRO A 67 11.77 5.44 -1.46
C PRO A 67 13.09 6.20 -1.65
N ASP A 68 13.20 7.41 -1.08
CA ASP A 68 14.39 8.26 -1.15
C ASP A 68 15.30 8.07 0.08
N TYR A 69 14.92 7.19 1.02
CA TYR A 69 15.74 6.85 2.17
C TYR A 69 16.84 5.84 1.78
N PRO A 70 18.13 6.14 2.00
CA PRO A 70 19.20 5.19 1.74
C PRO A 70 19.02 3.94 2.62
N VAL A 71 19.23 2.76 2.01
CA VAL A 71 18.99 1.40 2.55
C VAL A 71 19.95 1.02 3.72
N GLU A 72 20.53 1.99 4.43
CA GLU A 72 21.56 1.76 5.46
C GLU A 72 21.03 1.60 6.90
N ARG A 73 19.72 1.40 7.10
CA ARG A 73 19.18 1.04 8.43
C ARG A 73 18.35 -0.25 8.45
N LEU A 74 18.89 -1.32 7.87
CA LEU A 74 18.45 -2.70 8.18
C LEU A 74 19.37 -3.45 9.16
N LYS A 75 20.32 -2.78 9.83
CA LYS A 75 21.29 -3.42 10.74
C LYS A 75 21.25 -3.01 12.22
N LEU A 76 20.36 -2.13 12.67
CA LEU A 76 20.47 -1.59 14.04
C LEU A 76 19.55 -2.22 15.10
N THR A 77 18.79 -3.28 14.79
CA THR A 77 17.90 -3.93 15.79
C THR A 77 18.12 -5.44 15.99
N SER A 78 19.20 -6.04 15.47
CA SER A 78 19.65 -7.36 15.93
C SER A 78 20.91 -7.21 16.80
N SER A 79 20.77 -6.57 17.96
CA SER A 79 21.67 -6.83 19.08
C SER A 79 20.98 -7.87 19.98
N PRO A 80 21.53 -9.08 20.14
CA PRO A 80 21.12 -9.94 21.24
C PRO A 80 21.70 -9.32 22.52
N ALA A 81 20.83 -8.98 23.45
CA ALA A 81 21.19 -8.97 24.86
C ALA A 81 20.97 -10.40 25.39
#